data_AF-A0A840ELQ2-F1
#
_entry.id   AF-A0A840ELQ2-F1
#
_cell.length_a   1.000
_cell.length_b   1.000
_cell.length_c   1.000
_cell.angle_alpha   90.00
_cell.angle_beta   90.00
_cell.angle_gamma   90.00
#
_symmetry.space_group_name_H-M   'P 1'
#
loop_
_entity.id
_entity.type
_entity.pdbx_description
1 polymer ?
#
loop_
_entity_poly.entity_id
_entity_poly.type
_entity_poly.pdbx_seq_one_letter_code
_entity_poly.pdbx_strand_id
1 'polypeptide(L)'
;MRRRQNWMRRNNVSVVDLVLIIGVGGGLASWLLSPTHVAVVVEPSSWFAVHQSVVIALFACAVTVIAGRFAATWGPVRVDRETVRWTMSGPASRTRPLAGRLGVAAGCVLAATMLLHGALALLVSDTAVTVLVAGVGSAAVAIAVAYAAQLVRDRGRGNGRAGISPGRLHRMSFAPRDGFAGAVGLAVSMMDASWIADARITRWQRRSSACRRRVRTTAATAFIGMDARRLTRHPEMIMRWACWTAVAVVCPLLLHFHRVPMLIPALAVWLAGTAASGGLAAATDPTLRRAFGVDDRQITLWHCVIPAGATVASALIAVVAAGPGPLGGAVMLLGCTVAVLRRATRPPLPFDAPVAIDSVMTGAAFQPALFAAQLRGLVAAVVTGLLAGGVL
;
A
#
# COMPACT_ATOMS: atom_id res chain seq x y z
N MET A 1 33.89 -34.79 -12.30
CA MET A 1 33.36 -34.06 -13.48
C MET A 1 31.87 -33.79 -13.28
N ARG A 2 31.52 -32.53 -13.05
CA ARG A 2 30.18 -32.03 -12.70
C ARG A 2 29.41 -31.65 -13.97
N ARG A 3 28.38 -32.41 -14.36
CA ARG A 3 27.37 -31.93 -15.32
C ARG A 3 26.35 -31.06 -14.57
N ARG A 4 26.48 -29.75 -14.77
CA ARG A 4 25.50 -28.72 -14.39
C ARG A 4 24.15 -29.06 -15.02
N GLN A 5 23.18 -29.45 -14.21
CA GLN A 5 21.77 -29.44 -14.60
C GLN A 5 21.32 -27.98 -14.70
N ASN A 6 21.11 -27.55 -15.95
CA ASN A 6 20.50 -26.29 -16.35
C ASN A 6 19.01 -26.25 -15.95
N TRP A 7 18.70 -26.16 -14.65
CA TRP A 7 17.32 -26.15 -14.16
C TRP A 7 16.70 -24.74 -14.01
N MET A 8 17.34 -23.72 -14.58
CA MET A 8 16.73 -22.40 -14.78
C MET A 8 16.49 -22.19 -16.28
N ARG A 9 15.50 -22.90 -16.84
CA ARG A 9 14.81 -22.39 -18.02
C ARG A 9 14.01 -21.17 -17.58
N ARG A 10 14.62 -20.02 -17.87
CA ARG A 10 14.06 -18.68 -18.00
C ARG A 10 12.55 -18.68 -18.16
N ASN A 11 11.89 -17.86 -17.34
CA ASN A 11 10.52 -17.39 -17.47
C ASN A 11 10.22 -17.00 -18.94
N ASN A 12 9.63 -17.92 -19.70
CA ASN A 12 8.91 -17.58 -20.91
C ASN A 12 7.51 -17.17 -20.46
N VAL A 13 7.34 -15.90 -20.10
CA VAL A 13 6.03 -15.28 -20.31
C VAL A 13 5.81 -15.41 -21.81
N SER A 14 4.83 -16.21 -22.24
CA SER A 14 4.66 -16.41 -23.67
C SER A 14 4.32 -15.05 -24.28
N VAL A 15 4.84 -14.76 -25.47
CA VAL A 15 4.51 -13.50 -26.18
C VAL A 15 2.98 -13.35 -26.30
N VAL A 16 2.26 -14.48 -26.35
CA VAL A 16 0.80 -14.55 -26.32
C VAL A 16 0.23 -14.03 -25.00
N ASP A 17 0.77 -14.39 -23.83
CA ASP A 17 0.31 -13.89 -22.53
C ASP A 17 0.53 -12.38 -22.39
N LEU A 18 1.69 -11.89 -22.88
CA LEU A 18 1.97 -10.45 -22.88
C LEU A 18 0.99 -9.71 -23.80
N VAL A 19 0.73 -10.25 -24.99
CA VAL A 19 -0.21 -9.67 -25.97
C VAL A 19 -1.65 -9.75 -25.48
N LEU A 20 -2.05 -10.79 -24.75
CA LEU A 20 -3.41 -10.95 -24.23
C LEU A 20 -3.64 -10.08 -22.98
N ILE A 21 -2.65 -9.97 -22.08
CA ILE A 21 -2.70 -9.04 -20.94
C ILE A 21 -2.66 -7.58 -21.42
N ILE A 22 -1.80 -7.25 -22.39
CA ILE A 22 -1.75 -5.89 -22.97
C ILE A 22 -2.97 -5.63 -23.85
N GLY A 23 -3.47 -6.61 -24.59
CA GLY A 23 -4.58 -6.46 -25.55
C GLY A 23 -5.94 -6.44 -24.87
N VAL A 24 -6.23 -7.37 -23.96
CA VAL A 24 -7.47 -7.40 -23.18
C VAL A 24 -7.42 -6.35 -22.08
N GLY A 25 -6.31 -6.26 -21.35
CA GLY A 25 -6.12 -5.22 -20.32
C GLY A 25 -6.06 -3.82 -20.93
N GLY A 26 -5.39 -3.65 -22.07
CA GLY A 26 -5.33 -2.39 -22.80
C GLY A 26 -6.62 -2.06 -23.56
N GLY A 27 -7.36 -3.06 -24.05
CA GLY A 27 -8.68 -2.89 -24.66
C GLY A 27 -9.73 -2.49 -23.62
N LEU A 28 -9.80 -3.21 -22.50
CA LEU A 28 -10.68 -2.90 -21.37
C LEU A 28 -10.30 -1.54 -20.74
N ALA A 29 -9.00 -1.27 -20.59
CA ALA A 29 -8.52 0.04 -20.17
C ALA A 29 -8.90 1.11 -21.20
N SER A 30 -8.65 0.92 -22.50
CA SER A 30 -8.99 1.94 -23.52
C SER A 30 -10.49 2.24 -23.59
N TRP A 31 -11.34 1.23 -23.36
CA TRP A 31 -12.78 1.38 -23.30
C TRP A 31 -13.20 2.15 -22.03
N LEU A 32 -12.66 1.76 -20.87
CA LEU A 32 -12.88 2.42 -19.57
C LEU A 32 -12.24 3.80 -19.47
N LEU A 33 -11.22 4.11 -20.25
CA LEU A 33 -10.49 5.38 -20.24
C LEU A 33 -11.03 6.37 -21.28
N SER A 34 -12.15 6.07 -21.95
CA SER A 34 -12.82 7.05 -22.79
C SER A 34 -13.73 7.96 -21.93
N PRO A 35 -13.64 9.29 -22.04
CA PRO A 35 -14.38 10.21 -21.17
C PRO A 35 -15.90 9.98 -21.18
N THR A 36 -16.45 9.59 -22.33
CA THR A 36 -17.88 9.31 -22.51
C THR A 36 -18.34 8.10 -21.71
N HIS A 37 -17.53 7.03 -21.60
CA HIS A 37 -17.88 5.86 -20.82
C HIS A 37 -17.61 6.06 -19.32
N VAL A 38 -16.61 6.88 -18.96
CA VAL A 38 -16.37 7.29 -17.57
C VAL A 38 -17.57 8.04 -17.03
N ALA A 39 -18.13 8.99 -17.80
CA ALA A 39 -19.30 9.78 -17.40
C ALA A 39 -20.55 8.91 -17.10
N VAL A 40 -20.71 7.77 -17.78
CA VAL A 40 -21.81 6.82 -17.51
C VAL A 40 -21.67 6.14 -16.14
N VAL A 41 -20.45 6.06 -15.61
CA VAL A 41 -20.16 5.37 -14.34
C VAL A 41 -20.01 6.36 -13.19
N VAL A 42 -19.35 7.48 -13.45
CA VAL A 42 -19.05 8.50 -12.45
C VAL A 42 -19.11 9.90 -13.03
N GLU A 43 -19.71 10.82 -12.28
CA GLU A 43 -19.80 12.23 -12.65
C GLU A 43 -19.20 13.13 -11.56
N PRO A 44 -18.56 14.26 -11.93
CA PRO A 44 -18.22 15.31 -10.98
C PRO A 44 -19.46 15.78 -10.21
N SER A 45 -19.35 15.97 -8.90
CA SER A 45 -20.40 16.64 -8.14
C SER A 45 -20.58 18.09 -8.61
N SER A 46 -21.75 18.67 -8.37
CA SER A 46 -22.02 20.08 -8.71
C SER A 46 -21.00 21.04 -8.08
N TRP A 47 -20.55 20.73 -6.86
CA TRP A 47 -19.49 21.48 -6.19
C TRP A 47 -18.15 21.33 -6.91
N PHE A 48 -17.77 20.12 -7.32
CA PHE A 48 -16.55 19.89 -8.09
C PHE A 48 -16.61 20.63 -9.44
N ALA A 49 -17.73 20.60 -10.14
CA ALA A 49 -17.92 21.31 -11.41
C ALA A 49 -17.69 22.83 -11.29
N VAL A 50 -18.10 23.45 -10.17
CA VAL A 50 -17.89 24.89 -9.91
C VAL A 50 -16.46 25.20 -9.45
N HIS A 51 -15.81 24.28 -8.71
CA HIS A 51 -14.52 24.51 -8.06
C HIS A 51 -13.37 23.65 -8.64
N GLN A 52 -13.40 23.35 -9.94
CA GLN A 52 -12.45 22.44 -10.60
C GLN A 52 -10.98 22.82 -10.33
N SER A 53 -10.62 24.10 -10.44
CA SER A 53 -9.25 24.58 -10.21
C SER A 53 -8.75 24.33 -8.78
N VAL A 54 -9.63 24.51 -7.79
CA VAL A 54 -9.33 24.24 -6.37
C VAL A 54 -9.13 22.75 -6.16
N VAL A 55 -9.99 21.91 -6.72
CA VAL A 55 -9.89 20.45 -6.62
C VAL A 55 -8.61 19.94 -7.26
N ILE A 56 -8.25 20.43 -8.45
CA ILE A 56 -7.01 20.06 -9.14
C ILE A 56 -5.79 20.46 -8.30
N ALA A 57 -5.77 21.68 -7.74
CA ALA A 57 -4.67 22.14 -6.89
C ALA A 57 -4.54 21.31 -5.60
N LEU A 58 -5.65 21.02 -4.92
CA LEU A 58 -5.67 20.18 -3.72
C LEU A 58 -5.24 18.74 -4.03
N PHE A 59 -5.70 18.18 -5.14
CA PHE A 59 -5.31 16.85 -5.59
C PHE A 59 -3.81 16.78 -5.91
N ALA A 60 -3.28 17.75 -6.66
CA ALA A 60 -1.84 17.85 -6.94
C ALA A 60 -1.02 17.96 -5.66
N CYS A 61 -1.44 18.80 -4.70
CA CYS A 61 -0.81 18.90 -3.38
C CYS A 61 -0.86 17.57 -2.63
N ALA A 62 -2.01 16.90 -2.58
CA ALA A 62 -2.18 15.62 -1.89
C ALA A 62 -1.30 14.52 -2.52
N VAL A 63 -1.33 14.38 -3.84
CA VAL A 63 -0.48 13.43 -4.58
C VAL A 63 0.99 13.74 -4.35
N THR A 64 1.40 15.00 -4.38
CA THR A 64 2.78 15.43 -4.09
C THR A 64 3.21 15.06 -2.68
N VAL A 65 2.37 15.32 -1.67
CA VAL A 65 2.67 15.01 -0.28
C VAL A 65 2.76 13.50 -0.08
N ILE A 66 1.82 12.72 -0.61
CA ILE A 66 1.79 11.27 -0.50
C ILE A 66 3.00 10.65 -1.22
N ALA A 67 3.23 11.03 -2.48
CA ALA A 67 4.35 10.55 -3.28
C ALA A 67 5.70 10.96 -2.65
N GLY A 68 5.82 12.19 -2.18
CA GLY A 68 7.03 12.70 -1.52
C GLY A 68 7.30 12.02 -0.18
N ARG A 69 6.26 11.79 0.63
CA ARG A 69 6.37 11.04 1.90
C ARG A 69 6.66 9.57 1.68
N PHE A 70 6.04 8.96 0.68
CA PHE A 70 6.36 7.60 0.26
C PHE A 70 7.84 7.54 -0.16
N ALA A 71 8.24 8.35 -1.13
CA ALA A 71 9.62 8.39 -1.61
C ALA A 71 10.64 8.77 -0.51
N ALA A 72 10.30 9.62 0.46
CA ALA A 72 11.17 9.97 1.60
C ALA A 72 11.26 8.87 2.67
N THR A 73 10.17 8.16 2.94
CA THR A 73 10.12 7.06 3.91
C THR A 73 10.84 5.84 3.35
N TRP A 74 10.67 5.59 2.05
CA TRP A 74 11.22 4.43 1.36
C TRP A 74 12.59 4.73 0.74
N GLY A 75 12.96 5.99 0.54
CA GLY A 75 14.22 6.41 -0.08
C GLY A 75 14.20 6.20 -1.61
N PRO A 76 14.73 7.14 -2.42
CA PRO A 76 14.76 7.03 -3.88
C PRO A 76 15.78 5.99 -4.39
N VAL A 77 16.60 5.38 -3.53
CA VAL A 77 17.53 4.30 -3.91
C VAL A 77 17.51 3.17 -2.89
N ARG A 78 16.92 2.02 -3.25
CA ARG A 78 17.06 0.79 -2.47
C ARG A 78 17.94 -0.21 -3.20
N VAL A 79 19.04 -0.58 -2.56
CA VAL A 79 19.99 -1.59 -3.03
C VAL A 79 20.09 -2.64 -1.94
N ASP A 80 19.93 -3.91 -2.29
CA ASP A 80 20.11 -4.98 -1.32
C ASP A 80 21.58 -5.06 -0.87
N ARG A 81 21.82 -5.63 0.30
CA ARG A 81 23.16 -5.67 0.92
C ARG A 81 24.17 -6.48 0.10
N GLU A 82 23.73 -7.45 -0.70
CA GLU A 82 24.62 -8.27 -1.53
C GLU A 82 25.07 -7.48 -2.75
N THR A 83 24.16 -6.75 -3.38
CA THR A 83 24.48 -5.81 -4.45
C THR A 83 25.32 -4.64 -3.92
N VAL A 84 25.05 -4.08 -2.74
CA VAL A 84 25.95 -3.08 -2.10
C VAL A 84 27.33 -3.68 -1.84
N ARG A 85 27.41 -4.93 -1.36
CA ARG A 85 28.67 -5.62 -1.08
C ARG A 85 29.46 -6.03 -2.32
N TRP A 86 28.82 -6.23 -3.47
CA TRP A 86 29.48 -6.64 -4.71
C TRP A 86 29.76 -5.47 -5.66
N THR A 87 28.81 -4.56 -5.84
CA THR A 87 28.93 -3.45 -6.82
C THR A 87 29.37 -2.12 -6.20
N MET A 88 29.29 -1.96 -4.87
CA MET A 88 29.59 -0.66 -4.21
C MET A 88 30.75 -0.72 -3.21
N SER A 89 31.29 -1.90 -2.94
CA SER A 89 32.46 -2.11 -2.06
C SER A 89 33.80 -2.01 -2.80
N GLY A 90 33.80 -2.12 -4.14
CA GLY A 90 35.00 -2.03 -4.96
C GLY A 90 35.52 -0.60 -5.12
N PRO A 91 36.76 -0.43 -5.62
CA PRO A 91 37.40 0.87 -5.85
C PRO A 91 36.75 1.71 -6.96
N ALA A 92 35.80 1.13 -7.72
CA ALA A 92 35.15 1.79 -8.86
C ALA A 92 34.12 2.86 -8.44
N SER A 93 33.91 3.86 -9.30
CA SER A 93 32.97 4.97 -9.06
C SER A 93 31.53 4.46 -8.90
N ARG A 94 30.90 4.76 -7.76
CA ARG A 94 29.52 4.37 -7.43
C ARG A 94 28.45 5.14 -8.23
N THR A 95 28.84 6.15 -8.99
CA THR A 95 27.93 7.16 -9.60
C THR A 95 26.98 6.59 -10.63
N ARG A 96 27.46 5.85 -11.64
CA ARG A 96 26.63 5.26 -12.71
C ARG A 96 25.55 4.29 -12.20
N PRO A 97 25.86 3.26 -11.38
CA PRO A 97 24.83 2.33 -10.91
C PRO A 97 23.82 2.99 -9.96
N LEU A 98 24.22 4.01 -9.20
CA LEU A 98 23.32 4.80 -8.37
C LEU A 98 22.42 5.73 -9.18
N ALA A 99 22.96 6.38 -10.21
CA ALA A 99 22.20 7.22 -11.13
C ALA A 99 21.11 6.44 -11.87
N GLY A 100 21.43 5.23 -12.35
CA GLY A 100 20.44 4.37 -12.99
C GLY A 100 19.27 4.01 -12.06
N ARG A 101 19.55 3.71 -10.79
CA ARG A 101 18.50 3.38 -9.80
C ARG A 101 17.66 4.58 -9.38
N LEU A 102 18.29 5.74 -9.22
CA LEU A 102 17.58 7.00 -9.03
C LEU A 102 16.64 7.28 -10.21
N GLY A 103 17.12 7.05 -11.44
CA GLY A 103 16.32 7.17 -12.65
C GLY A 103 15.11 6.24 -12.65
N VAL A 104 15.28 4.98 -12.27
CA VAL A 104 14.16 4.01 -12.14
C VAL A 104 13.16 4.46 -11.08
N ALA A 105 13.62 4.84 -9.89
CA ALA A 105 12.72 5.29 -8.82
C ALA A 105 11.97 6.58 -9.18
N ALA A 106 12.66 7.55 -9.79
CA ALA A 106 12.06 8.77 -10.33
C ALA A 106 11.03 8.44 -11.41
N GLY A 107 11.35 7.52 -12.33
CA GLY A 107 10.43 7.03 -13.34
C GLY A 107 9.18 6.37 -12.75
N CYS A 108 9.32 5.56 -11.68
CA CYS A 108 8.18 4.97 -10.98
C CYS A 108 7.30 6.01 -10.29
N VAL A 109 7.90 7.00 -9.61
CA VAL A 109 7.13 8.09 -8.98
C VAL A 109 6.40 8.89 -10.05
N LEU A 110 7.09 9.27 -11.13
CA LEU A 110 6.50 9.97 -12.26
C LEU A 110 5.34 9.18 -12.89
N ALA A 111 5.54 7.89 -13.16
CA ALA A 111 4.49 7.04 -13.72
C ALA A 111 3.28 6.97 -12.77
N ALA A 112 3.50 6.77 -11.46
CA ALA A 112 2.42 6.70 -10.48
C ALA A 112 1.66 8.04 -10.36
N THR A 113 2.36 9.18 -10.31
CA THR A 113 1.71 10.49 -10.24
C THR A 113 0.98 10.82 -11.54
N MET A 114 1.54 10.47 -12.69
CA MET A 114 0.92 10.66 -14.00
C MET A 114 -0.31 9.77 -14.18
N LEU A 115 -0.30 8.53 -13.67
CA LEU A 115 -1.50 7.68 -13.67
C LEU A 115 -2.62 8.27 -12.82
N LEU A 116 -2.30 8.78 -11.63
CA LEU A 116 -3.29 9.43 -10.75
C LEU A 116 -3.86 10.71 -11.37
N HIS A 117 -3.02 11.56 -11.96
CA HIS A 117 -3.47 12.78 -12.64
C HIS A 117 -4.17 12.47 -13.97
N GLY A 118 -3.75 11.42 -14.68
CA GLY A 118 -4.44 10.94 -15.89
C GLY A 118 -5.86 10.48 -15.58
N ALA A 119 -6.07 9.77 -14.48
CA ALA A 119 -7.41 9.40 -14.03
C ALA A 119 -8.29 10.63 -13.73
N LEU A 120 -7.73 11.68 -13.11
CA LEU A 120 -8.44 12.94 -12.90
C LEU A 120 -8.71 13.70 -14.22
N ALA A 121 -7.76 13.67 -15.16
CA ALA A 121 -7.90 14.32 -16.47
C ALA A 121 -9.02 13.71 -17.32
N LEU A 122 -9.32 12.41 -17.12
CA LEU A 122 -10.48 11.76 -17.74
C LEU A 122 -11.83 12.25 -17.20
N LEU A 123 -11.85 12.74 -15.96
CA LEU A 123 -13.05 13.30 -15.33
C LEU A 123 -13.25 14.78 -15.66
N VAL A 124 -12.19 15.47 -16.06
CA VAL A 124 -12.19 16.91 -16.35
C VAL A 124 -11.47 17.18 -17.67
N SER A 125 -12.02 16.62 -18.75
CA SER A 125 -11.40 16.64 -20.09
C SER A 125 -11.01 18.03 -20.57
N ASP A 126 -11.80 19.04 -20.22
CA ASP A 126 -11.62 20.43 -20.63
C ASP A 126 -10.36 21.06 -20.03
N THR A 127 -9.84 20.50 -18.92
CA THR A 127 -8.61 20.94 -18.25
C THR A 127 -7.53 19.86 -18.21
N ALA A 128 -7.66 18.81 -19.04
CA ALA A 128 -6.77 17.65 -19.05
C ALA A 128 -5.29 18.04 -19.14
N VAL A 129 -4.93 19.01 -19.99
CA VAL A 129 -3.55 19.50 -20.12
C VAL A 129 -3.04 20.07 -18.81
N THR A 130 -3.83 20.92 -18.14
CA THR A 130 -3.48 21.52 -16.83
C THR A 130 -3.28 20.45 -15.77
N VAL A 131 -4.16 19.44 -15.73
CA VAL A 131 -4.08 18.31 -14.78
C VAL A 131 -2.81 17.48 -15.02
N LEU A 132 -2.48 17.18 -16.28
CA LEU A 132 -1.28 16.42 -16.61
C LEU A 132 0.01 17.19 -16.31
N VAL A 133 0.05 18.49 -16.59
CA VAL A 133 1.18 19.37 -16.21
C VAL A 133 1.35 19.43 -14.69
N ALA A 134 0.25 19.54 -13.94
CA ALA A 134 0.28 19.46 -12.48
C ALA A 134 0.79 18.10 -11.99
N GLY A 135 0.52 17.01 -12.72
CA GLY A 135 1.04 15.67 -12.44
C GLY A 135 2.55 15.56 -12.59
N VAL A 136 3.13 16.13 -13.66
CA VAL A 136 4.59 16.22 -13.84
C VAL A 136 5.22 17.07 -12.74
N GLY A 137 4.62 18.24 -12.44
CA GLY A 137 5.08 19.11 -11.35
C GLY A 137 5.07 18.40 -9.99
N SER A 138 3.98 17.68 -9.69
CA SER A 138 3.83 16.89 -8.47
C SER A 138 4.91 15.82 -8.33
N ALA A 139 5.23 15.13 -9.44
CA ALA A 139 6.31 14.15 -9.47
C ALA A 139 7.66 14.77 -9.15
N ALA A 140 7.98 15.88 -9.82
CA ALA A 140 9.25 16.58 -9.66
C ALA A 140 9.44 17.05 -8.21
N VAL A 141 8.41 17.67 -7.63
CA VAL A 141 8.43 18.13 -6.23
C VAL A 141 8.55 16.93 -5.27
N ALA A 142 7.79 15.85 -5.48
CA ALA A 142 7.87 14.66 -4.65
C ALA A 142 9.27 14.03 -4.64
N ILE A 143 9.90 13.93 -5.82
CA ILE A 143 11.27 13.41 -5.98
C ILE A 143 12.27 14.35 -5.27
N ALA A 144 12.14 15.67 -5.46
CA ALA A 144 13.01 16.66 -4.83
C ALA A 144 12.91 16.62 -3.30
N VAL A 145 11.69 16.55 -2.75
CA VAL A 145 11.45 16.43 -1.30
C VAL A 145 12.04 15.13 -0.74
N ALA A 146 11.84 14.01 -1.45
CA ALA A 146 12.39 12.73 -1.03
C ALA A 146 13.93 12.74 -1.02
N TYR A 147 14.53 13.34 -2.04
CA TYR A 147 15.98 13.49 -2.15
C TYR A 147 16.53 14.42 -1.06
N ALA A 148 15.88 15.56 -0.82
CA ALA A 148 16.24 16.49 0.25
C ALA A 148 16.14 15.85 1.65
N ALA A 149 15.06 15.10 1.92
CA ALA A 149 14.89 14.37 3.18
C ALA A 149 15.99 13.31 3.38
N GLN A 150 16.44 12.65 2.31
CA GLN A 150 17.56 11.72 2.36
C GLN A 150 18.87 12.44 2.68
N LEU A 151 19.14 13.59 2.05
CA LEU A 151 20.34 14.40 2.33
C LEU A 151 20.41 14.88 3.78
N VAL A 152 19.28 15.33 4.37
CA VAL A 152 19.22 15.75 5.78
C VAL A 152 19.57 14.60 6.71
N ARG A 153 19.02 13.40 6.47
CA ARG A 153 19.33 12.19 7.25
C ARG A 153 20.80 11.79 7.13
N ASP A 154 21.41 12.00 5.97
CA ASP A 154 22.81 11.66 5.72
C ASP A 154 23.77 12.66 6.39
N ARG A 155 23.44 13.95 6.39
CA ARG A 155 24.19 14.99 7.13
C ARG A 155 24.21 14.72 8.62
N GLY A 156 23.07 14.31 9.20
CA GLY A 156 22.97 13.97 10.62
C GLY A 156 23.76 12.72 11.05
N ARG A 157 24.26 11.93 10.09
CA ARG A 157 25.04 10.71 10.33
C ARG A 157 26.55 10.88 10.13
N GLY A 158 27.03 12.12 10.00
CA GLY A 158 28.47 12.43 9.96
C GLY A 158 29.05 12.73 8.58
N ASN A 159 28.25 12.73 7.50
CA ASN A 159 28.69 13.22 6.20
C ASN A 159 28.53 14.76 6.14
N GLY A 160 29.40 15.47 6.86
CA GLY A 160 29.43 16.93 6.89
C GLY A 160 29.60 17.54 5.50
N ARG A 161 28.73 18.50 5.15
CA ARG A 161 28.84 19.43 4.00
C ARG A 161 29.15 18.81 2.63
N ALA A 162 28.61 17.64 2.30
CA ALA A 162 28.76 17.05 0.97
C ALA A 162 27.75 17.65 -0.04
N GLY A 163 28.24 18.02 -1.23
CA GLY A 163 27.43 18.50 -2.37
C GLY A 163 26.50 17.45 -2.98
N ILE A 164 25.64 17.90 -3.90
CA ILE A 164 24.58 17.13 -4.59
C ILE A 164 25.23 16.09 -5.52
N SER A 165 25.57 14.90 -5.03
CA SER A 165 26.02 13.81 -5.91
C SER A 165 25.65 12.42 -5.37
N PRO A 166 25.13 11.51 -6.22
CA PRO A 166 24.79 10.15 -5.82
C PRO A 166 25.96 9.38 -5.19
N GLY A 167 27.20 9.67 -5.64
CA GLY A 167 28.41 9.00 -5.14
C GLY A 167 28.76 9.28 -3.68
N ARG A 168 28.14 10.29 -3.04
CA ARG A 168 28.38 10.69 -1.65
C ARG A 168 27.30 10.22 -0.66
N LEU A 169 26.29 9.48 -1.11
CA LEU A 169 25.25 8.90 -0.24
C LEU A 169 25.88 7.89 0.74
N HIS A 170 25.44 7.92 2.00
CA HIS A 170 25.99 7.05 3.03
C HIS A 170 25.57 5.58 2.84
N ARG A 171 26.41 4.62 3.23
CA ARG A 171 26.16 3.18 3.03
C ARG A 171 24.88 2.64 3.70
N MET A 172 24.41 3.31 4.74
CA MET A 172 23.15 2.99 5.46
C MET A 172 21.94 3.76 4.92
N SER A 173 22.15 4.60 3.90
CA SER A 173 21.09 5.28 3.13
C SER A 173 20.53 4.36 2.04
N PHE A 174 21.22 3.24 1.81
CA PHE A 174 20.72 2.08 1.07
C PHE A 174 19.98 1.14 2.02
N ALA A 175 18.92 0.49 1.52
CA ALA A 175 18.01 -0.31 2.31
C ALA A 175 18.74 -1.30 3.25
N PRO A 176 18.25 -1.50 4.48
CA PRO A 176 18.63 -2.66 5.27
C PRO A 176 18.28 -3.96 4.50
N ARG A 177 18.91 -5.09 4.84
CA ARG A 177 18.57 -6.43 4.31
C ARG A 177 17.10 -6.73 4.61
N ASP A 178 16.17 -6.27 3.78
CA ASP A 178 14.74 -6.30 4.14
C ASP A 178 13.90 -7.18 3.21
N GLY A 179 14.49 -7.90 2.25
CA GLY A 179 13.72 -8.70 1.28
C GLY A 179 12.80 -7.84 0.40
N PHE A 180 12.99 -6.52 0.46
CA PHE A 180 12.13 -5.50 -0.16
C PHE A 180 12.12 -5.59 -1.68
N ALA A 181 13.24 -5.92 -2.33
CA ALA A 181 13.25 -6.13 -3.78
C ALA A 181 12.35 -7.32 -4.19
N GLY A 182 12.32 -8.38 -3.37
CA GLY A 182 11.41 -9.52 -3.55
C GLY A 182 9.96 -9.15 -3.22
N ALA A 183 9.72 -8.43 -2.13
CA ALA A 183 8.38 -7.97 -1.75
C ALA A 183 7.81 -6.91 -2.70
N VAL A 184 8.65 -6.06 -3.31
CA VAL A 184 8.27 -5.13 -4.38
C VAL A 184 8.06 -5.88 -5.68
N GLY A 185 8.92 -6.83 -6.03
CA GLY A 185 8.71 -7.70 -7.19
C GLY A 185 7.36 -8.43 -7.10
N LEU A 186 7.04 -8.99 -5.93
CA LEU A 186 5.75 -9.61 -5.63
C LEU A 186 4.60 -8.60 -5.57
N ALA A 187 4.80 -7.43 -4.96
CA ALA A 187 3.80 -6.38 -4.92
C ALA A 187 3.47 -5.82 -6.30
N VAL A 188 4.45 -5.73 -7.20
CA VAL A 188 4.26 -5.28 -8.58
C VAL A 188 3.63 -6.38 -9.41
N SER A 189 4.09 -7.63 -9.29
CA SER A 189 3.51 -8.76 -10.02
C SER A 189 2.07 -9.08 -9.59
N MET A 190 1.73 -8.81 -8.33
CA MET A 190 0.39 -9.04 -7.76
C MET A 190 -0.42 -7.76 -7.56
N MET A 191 0.09 -6.59 -7.97
CA MET A 191 -0.50 -5.27 -7.75
C MET A 191 -0.95 -4.97 -6.29
N ASP A 192 -0.23 -5.48 -5.28
CA ASP A 192 -0.62 -5.38 -3.87
C ASP A 192 0.53 -4.82 -2.99
N ALA A 193 0.42 -3.55 -2.59
CA ALA A 193 1.39 -2.90 -1.72
C ALA A 193 1.35 -3.39 -0.24
N SER A 194 0.40 -4.24 0.13
CA SER A 194 0.29 -4.82 1.48
C SER A 194 1.38 -5.85 1.76
N TRP A 195 1.95 -6.48 0.73
CA TRP A 195 3.12 -7.38 0.81
C TRP A 195 4.33 -6.72 1.48
N ILE A 196 4.58 -5.46 1.11
CA ILE A 196 5.71 -4.68 1.58
C ILE A 196 5.54 -4.34 3.08
N ALA A 197 4.30 -4.09 3.49
CA ALA A 197 3.98 -3.78 4.88
C ALA A 197 4.06 -5.03 5.77
N ASP A 198 3.45 -6.13 5.34
CA ASP A 198 3.37 -7.36 6.14
C ASP A 198 4.76 -7.97 6.39
N ALA A 199 5.58 -8.08 5.34
CA ALA A 199 6.94 -8.59 5.46
C ALA A 199 7.81 -7.77 6.44
N ARG A 200 7.61 -6.44 6.50
CA ARG A 200 8.32 -5.56 7.41
C ARG A 200 7.85 -5.74 8.86
N ILE A 201 6.54 -5.84 9.06
CA ILE A 201 5.92 -6.04 10.38
C ILE A 201 6.36 -7.37 10.97
N THR A 202 6.20 -8.48 10.25
CA THR A 202 6.60 -9.81 10.71
C THR A 202 8.08 -9.87 11.08
N ARG A 203 8.93 -9.17 10.33
CA ARG A 203 10.37 -9.13 10.60
C ARG A 203 10.74 -8.27 11.80
N TRP A 204 10.10 -7.12 11.96
CA TRP A 204 10.25 -6.30 13.17
C TRP A 204 9.83 -7.09 14.41
N GLN A 205 8.67 -7.76 14.34
CA GLN A 205 8.17 -8.63 15.40
C GLN A 205 9.20 -9.70 15.77
N ARG A 206 9.76 -10.44 14.80
CA ARG A 206 10.80 -11.45 15.05
C ARG A 206 12.07 -10.90 15.70
N ARG A 207 12.45 -9.65 15.41
CA ARG A 207 13.62 -9.00 16.02
C ARG A 207 13.34 -8.48 17.44
N SER A 208 12.07 -8.22 17.76
CA SER A 208 11.66 -7.57 19.00
C SER A 208 10.86 -8.48 19.94
N SER A 209 10.57 -9.74 19.56
CA SER A 209 9.76 -10.69 20.35
C SER A 209 10.50 -11.38 21.50
N ALA A 210 11.72 -10.95 21.86
CA ALA A 210 12.45 -11.51 22.99
C ALA A 210 11.91 -10.96 24.33
N CYS A 211 10.88 -11.60 24.89
CA CYS A 211 10.43 -11.33 26.24
C CYS A 211 10.89 -12.43 27.21
N ARG A 212 11.69 -12.06 28.22
CA ARG A 212 12.20 -12.99 29.26
C ARG A 212 11.39 -12.96 30.56
N ARG A 213 10.40 -12.08 30.69
CA ARG A 213 9.66 -11.85 31.94
C ARG A 213 8.16 -11.71 31.69
N ARG A 214 7.34 -12.17 32.64
CA ARG A 214 5.89 -11.94 32.62
C ARG A 214 5.56 -10.47 32.81
N VAL A 215 4.52 -10.01 32.12
CA VAL A 215 3.98 -8.66 32.28
C VAL A 215 3.19 -8.60 33.59
N ARG A 216 3.50 -7.61 34.45
CA ARG A 216 2.92 -7.47 35.80
C ARG A 216 1.63 -6.62 35.85
N THR A 217 1.33 -5.87 34.79
CA THR A 217 0.10 -5.06 34.65
C THR A 217 -1.05 -5.91 34.11
N THR A 218 -2.27 -5.37 34.09
CA THR A 218 -3.41 -6.06 33.45
C THR A 218 -3.06 -6.41 32.00
N ALA A 219 -3.07 -7.70 31.70
CA ALA A 219 -2.52 -8.24 30.44
C ALA A 219 -3.19 -7.62 29.20
N ALA A 220 -4.50 -7.36 29.27
CA ALA A 220 -5.27 -6.71 28.21
C ALA A 220 -4.80 -5.27 27.92
N THR A 221 -4.68 -4.43 28.94
CA THR A 221 -4.29 -3.01 28.75
C THR A 221 -2.84 -2.90 28.29
N ALA A 222 -1.98 -3.78 28.79
CA ALA A 222 -0.59 -3.85 28.36
C ALA A 222 -0.47 -4.29 26.90
N PHE A 223 -1.26 -5.29 26.49
CA PHE A 223 -1.28 -5.75 25.10
C PHE A 223 -1.77 -4.65 24.16
N ILE A 224 -2.94 -4.07 24.45
CA ILE A 224 -3.53 -2.97 23.65
C ILE A 224 -2.58 -1.77 23.62
N GLY A 225 -1.97 -1.42 24.77
CA GLY A 225 -1.01 -0.32 24.87
C GLY A 225 0.26 -0.56 24.04
N MET A 226 0.77 -1.80 23.99
CA MET A 226 1.89 -2.14 23.11
C MET A 226 1.51 -2.08 21.63
N ASP A 227 0.30 -2.53 21.27
CA ASP A 227 -0.19 -2.48 19.90
C ASP A 227 -0.43 -1.03 19.44
N ALA A 228 -0.94 -0.16 20.32
CA ALA A 228 -1.03 1.27 20.09
C ALA A 228 0.36 1.93 19.96
N ARG A 229 1.31 1.60 20.84
CA ARG A 229 2.70 2.08 20.75
C ARG A 229 3.41 1.58 19.49
N ARG A 230 3.02 0.44 18.93
CA ARG A 230 3.51 0.00 17.60
C ARG A 230 3.09 1.03 16.54
N LEU A 231 1.83 1.46 16.52
CA LEU A 231 1.36 2.45 15.56
C LEU A 231 2.12 3.78 15.66
N THR A 232 2.43 4.25 16.86
CA THR A 232 3.23 5.49 17.04
C THR A 232 4.67 5.35 16.57
N ARG A 233 5.24 4.13 16.61
CA ARG A 233 6.58 3.82 16.07
C ARG A 233 6.58 3.62 14.54
N HIS A 234 5.41 3.43 13.94
CA HIS A 234 5.21 3.24 12.51
C HIS A 234 4.30 4.34 11.95
N PRO A 235 4.77 5.60 11.87
CA PRO A 235 3.94 6.73 11.41
C PRO A 235 3.38 6.51 10.01
N GLU A 236 4.04 5.70 9.18
CA GLU A 236 3.55 5.25 7.88
C GLU A 236 2.18 4.55 7.92
N MET A 237 1.87 3.81 9.00
CA MET A 237 0.58 3.12 9.15
C MET A 237 -0.53 4.11 9.51
N ILE A 238 -0.22 5.08 10.38
CA ILE A 238 -1.14 6.17 10.72
C ILE A 238 -1.41 7.03 9.48
N MET A 239 -0.37 7.33 8.69
CA MET A 239 -0.53 8.06 7.44
C MET A 239 -1.38 7.29 6.43
N ARG A 240 -1.18 5.97 6.29
CA ARG A 240 -2.01 5.13 5.41
C ARG A 240 -3.47 5.12 5.85
N TRP A 241 -3.71 4.94 7.15
CA TRP A 241 -5.05 5.05 7.74
C TRP A 241 -5.68 6.40 7.38
N ALA A 242 -5.02 7.50 7.72
CA ALA A 242 -5.51 8.86 7.45
C ALA A 242 -5.75 9.11 5.95
N CYS A 243 -4.87 8.64 5.07
CA CYS A 243 -5.05 8.78 3.62
C CYS A 243 -6.30 8.04 3.14
N TRP A 244 -6.51 6.79 3.58
CA TRP A 244 -7.69 6.03 3.17
C TRP A 244 -8.97 6.56 3.80
N THR A 245 -8.95 7.04 5.04
CA THR A 245 -10.07 7.77 5.63
C THR A 245 -10.39 9.03 4.85
N ALA A 246 -9.37 9.80 4.42
CA ALA A 246 -9.57 10.97 3.57
C ALA A 246 -10.18 10.59 2.22
N VAL A 247 -9.72 9.50 1.58
CA VAL A 247 -10.34 8.98 0.34
C VAL A 247 -11.82 8.63 0.57
N ALA A 248 -12.15 7.98 1.69
CA ALA A 248 -13.53 7.61 2.02
C ALA A 248 -14.47 8.82 2.19
N VAL A 249 -13.92 10.01 2.47
CA VAL A 249 -14.66 11.27 2.62
C VAL A 249 -14.66 12.07 1.31
N VAL A 250 -13.49 12.25 0.73
CA VAL A 250 -13.30 13.13 -0.43
C VAL A 250 -13.97 12.55 -1.68
N CYS A 251 -13.88 11.23 -1.89
CA CYS A 251 -14.49 10.61 -3.06
C CYS A 251 -16.00 10.86 -3.15
N PRO A 252 -16.84 10.56 -2.14
CA PRO A 252 -18.28 10.81 -2.24
C PRO A 252 -18.66 12.31 -2.29
N LEU A 253 -17.80 13.22 -1.79
CA LEU A 253 -18.05 14.66 -1.88
C LEU A 253 -17.74 15.22 -3.28
N LEU A 254 -16.74 14.66 -3.96
CA LEU A 254 -16.30 15.14 -5.27
C LEU A 254 -16.93 14.39 -6.44
N LEU A 255 -17.32 13.13 -6.25
CA LEU A 255 -17.74 12.24 -7.33
C LEU A 255 -19.06 11.56 -7.00
N HIS A 256 -19.97 11.56 -7.97
CA HIS A 256 -21.20 10.81 -7.93
C HIS A 256 -21.05 9.49 -8.70
N PHE A 257 -21.20 8.35 -8.02
CA PHE A 257 -21.13 7.04 -8.66
C PHE A 257 -22.53 6.47 -8.87
N HIS A 258 -22.95 6.35 -10.13
CA HIS A 258 -24.34 6.03 -10.51
C HIS A 258 -24.80 4.64 -10.09
N ARG A 259 -23.90 3.64 -10.09
CA ARG A 259 -24.26 2.21 -9.90
C ARG A 259 -23.78 1.61 -8.59
N VAL A 260 -22.81 2.24 -7.93
CA VAL A 260 -22.13 1.68 -6.75
C VAL A 260 -21.70 2.79 -5.77
N PRO A 261 -22.64 3.62 -5.28
CA PRO A 261 -22.33 4.84 -4.51
C PRO A 261 -21.48 4.58 -3.26
N MET A 262 -21.67 3.42 -2.63
CA MET A 262 -21.01 3.07 -1.36
C MET A 262 -19.82 2.11 -1.51
N LEU A 263 -19.48 1.67 -2.72
CA LEU A 263 -18.38 0.72 -2.94
C LEU A 263 -17.02 1.36 -2.63
N ILE A 264 -16.75 2.55 -3.16
CA ILE A 264 -15.48 3.25 -2.93
C ILE A 264 -15.31 3.63 -1.45
N PRO A 265 -16.30 4.25 -0.77
CA PRO A 265 -16.23 4.48 0.67
C PRO A 265 -16.00 3.21 1.48
N ALA A 266 -16.70 2.10 1.17
CA ALA A 266 -16.52 0.84 1.89
C ALA A 266 -15.11 0.24 1.70
N LEU A 267 -14.59 0.24 0.47
CA LEU A 267 -13.23 -0.23 0.19
C LEU A 267 -12.18 0.66 0.86
N ALA A 268 -12.36 1.98 0.85
CA ALA A 268 -11.46 2.92 1.50
C ALA A 268 -11.47 2.74 3.03
N VAL A 269 -12.64 2.57 3.65
CA VAL A 269 -12.75 2.25 5.09
C VAL A 269 -12.11 0.92 5.44
N TRP A 270 -12.32 -0.11 4.61
CA TRP A 270 -11.64 -1.39 4.77
C TRP A 270 -10.12 -1.21 4.72
N LEU A 271 -9.59 -0.52 3.70
CA LEU A 271 -8.16 -0.24 3.55
C LEU A 271 -7.59 0.57 4.74
N ALA A 272 -8.34 1.57 5.22
CA ALA A 272 -7.98 2.32 6.42
C ALA A 272 -7.86 1.39 7.64
N GLY A 273 -8.84 0.52 7.88
CA GLY A 273 -8.81 -0.46 8.95
C GLY A 273 -7.65 -1.46 8.82
N THR A 274 -7.34 -1.91 7.60
CA THR A 274 -6.19 -2.80 7.37
C THR A 274 -4.83 -2.14 7.64
N ALA A 275 -4.73 -0.80 7.56
CA ALA A 275 -3.50 -0.11 7.94
C ALA A 275 -3.19 -0.29 9.45
N ALA A 276 -4.22 -0.50 10.27
CA ALA A 276 -4.09 -0.77 11.69
C ALA A 276 -3.96 -2.27 12.02
N SER A 277 -4.16 -3.18 11.06
CA SER A 277 -4.30 -4.62 11.29
C SER A 277 -2.97 -5.39 11.45
N GLY A 278 -1.81 -4.73 11.32
CA GLY A 278 -0.47 -5.31 11.44
C GLY A 278 -0.03 -5.71 12.86
N GLY A 279 -0.98 -6.25 13.62
CA GLY A 279 -0.97 -6.67 15.02
C GLY A 279 0.19 -7.46 15.55
N LEU A 280 0.48 -7.33 16.84
CA LEU A 280 1.23 -8.32 17.61
C LEU A 280 0.64 -9.75 17.52
N ALA A 281 -0.65 -9.93 17.24
CA ALA A 281 -1.24 -11.26 17.05
C ALA A 281 -0.78 -11.98 15.77
N ALA A 282 -0.21 -11.27 14.80
CA ALA A 282 0.46 -11.91 13.65
C ALA A 282 1.74 -12.66 14.07
N ALA A 283 2.27 -12.35 15.26
CA ALA A 283 3.35 -13.08 15.89
C ALA A 283 2.76 -14.09 16.88
N THR A 284 2.09 -15.14 16.38
CA THR A 284 1.67 -16.35 17.14
C THR A 284 2.88 -17.11 17.69
N ASP A 285 3.69 -16.41 18.48
CA ASP A 285 4.96 -16.83 19.01
C ASP A 285 4.69 -17.30 20.46
N PRO A 286 5.11 -18.52 20.85
CA PRO A 286 5.04 -19.00 22.22
C PRO A 286 5.59 -18.01 23.27
N THR A 287 6.42 -17.04 22.86
CA THR A 287 6.90 -15.93 23.69
C THR A 287 5.78 -15.01 24.18
N LEU A 288 4.78 -14.68 23.37
CA LEU A 288 3.67 -13.81 23.78
C LEU A 288 2.75 -14.52 24.78
N ARG A 289 2.42 -15.78 24.53
CA ARG A 289 1.67 -16.62 25.49
C ARG A 289 2.36 -16.68 26.84
N ARG A 290 3.69 -16.91 26.86
CA ARG A 290 4.48 -16.95 28.09
C ARG A 290 4.57 -15.60 28.80
N ALA A 291 4.63 -14.50 28.04
CA ALA A 291 4.73 -13.15 28.60
C ALA A 291 3.43 -12.68 29.26
N PHE A 292 2.27 -13.02 28.67
CA PHE A 292 0.96 -12.58 29.16
C PHE A 292 0.20 -13.62 29.98
N GLY A 293 0.57 -14.90 29.89
CA GLY A 293 -0.09 -15.99 30.63
C GLY A 293 -1.53 -16.25 30.17
N VAL A 294 -1.83 -16.03 28.89
CA VAL A 294 -3.18 -16.14 28.32
C VAL A 294 -3.22 -16.96 27.03
N ASP A 295 -4.42 -17.42 26.68
CA ASP A 295 -4.68 -18.23 25.50
C ASP A 295 -4.69 -17.41 24.20
N ASP A 296 -4.47 -18.09 23.06
CA ASP A 296 -4.42 -17.47 21.74
C ASP A 296 -5.74 -16.77 21.36
N ARG A 297 -6.89 -17.27 21.86
CA ARG A 297 -8.20 -16.63 21.66
C ARG A 297 -8.26 -15.24 22.32
N GLN A 298 -7.73 -15.10 23.53
CA GLN A 298 -7.73 -13.83 24.26
C GLN A 298 -6.79 -12.83 23.61
N ILE A 299 -5.60 -13.28 23.19
CA ILE A 299 -4.64 -12.45 22.43
C ILE A 299 -5.27 -11.94 21.13
N THR A 300 -5.98 -12.81 20.42
CA THR A 300 -6.70 -12.45 19.19
C THR A 300 -7.77 -11.39 19.45
N LEU A 301 -8.56 -11.57 20.51
CA LEU A 301 -9.63 -10.63 20.88
C LEU A 301 -9.07 -9.24 21.24
N TRP A 302 -7.97 -9.18 22.00
CA TRP A 302 -7.31 -7.92 22.33
C TRP A 302 -6.67 -7.25 21.11
N HIS A 303 -6.11 -8.03 20.19
CA HIS A 303 -5.60 -7.52 18.92
C HIS A 303 -6.70 -6.89 18.06
N CYS A 304 -7.92 -7.43 18.08
CA CYS A 304 -9.04 -6.89 17.30
C CYS A 304 -9.47 -5.47 17.71
N VAL A 305 -9.14 -5.01 18.92
CA VAL A 305 -9.58 -3.71 19.45
C VAL A 305 -9.09 -2.54 18.59
N ILE A 306 -7.80 -2.51 18.27
CA ILE A 306 -7.18 -1.42 17.50
C ILE A 306 -7.69 -1.34 16.04
N PRO A 307 -7.68 -2.41 15.23
CA PRO A 307 -8.21 -2.37 13.87
C PRO A 307 -9.73 -2.14 13.85
N ALA A 308 -10.50 -2.68 14.80
CA ALA A 308 -11.92 -2.37 14.90
C ALA A 308 -12.15 -0.88 15.19
N GLY A 309 -11.46 -0.31 16.18
CA GLY A 309 -11.58 1.11 16.53
C GLY A 309 -11.21 2.02 15.36
N ALA A 310 -10.11 1.74 14.66
CA ALA A 310 -9.69 2.49 13.47
C ALA A 310 -10.71 2.41 12.31
N THR A 311 -11.33 1.24 12.15
CA THR A 311 -12.37 1.01 11.13
C THR A 311 -13.65 1.72 11.47
N VAL A 312 -14.15 1.58 12.71
CA VAL A 312 -15.36 2.25 13.20
C VAL A 312 -15.22 3.76 13.10
N ALA A 313 -14.08 4.32 13.52
CA ALA A 313 -13.83 5.75 13.38
C ALA A 313 -13.89 6.20 11.90
N SER A 314 -13.25 5.47 11.00
CA SER A 314 -13.26 5.79 9.56
C SER A 314 -14.65 5.63 8.94
N ALA A 315 -15.37 4.58 9.33
CA ALA A 315 -16.72 4.29 8.88
C ALA A 315 -17.70 5.37 9.33
N LEU A 316 -17.65 5.82 10.58
CA LEU A 316 -18.49 6.91 11.07
C LEU A 316 -18.28 8.19 10.24
N ILE A 317 -17.02 8.57 10.02
CA ILE A 317 -16.67 9.74 9.22
C ILE A 317 -17.19 9.58 7.77
N ALA A 318 -16.99 8.40 7.16
CA ALA A 318 -17.43 8.13 5.80
C ALA A 318 -18.96 8.08 5.65
N VAL A 319 -19.69 7.57 6.66
CA VAL A 319 -21.16 7.56 6.67
C VAL A 319 -21.72 8.98 6.73
N VAL A 320 -21.11 9.87 7.52
CA VAL A 320 -21.50 11.29 7.55
C VAL A 320 -21.25 11.95 6.19
N ALA A 321 -20.12 11.64 5.54
CA ALA A 321 -19.76 12.24 4.25
C ALA A 321 -20.60 11.70 3.07
N ALA A 322 -20.88 10.39 3.04
CA ALA A 322 -21.56 9.73 1.92
C ALA A 322 -23.09 9.67 2.07
N GLY A 323 -23.62 9.83 3.28
CA GLY A 323 -25.06 9.89 3.55
C GLY A 323 -25.91 8.66 3.14
N PRO A 324 -25.51 7.40 3.37
CA PRO A 324 -26.25 6.19 2.94
C PRO A 324 -27.56 5.91 3.71
N GLY A 325 -28.03 6.85 4.54
CA GLY A 325 -29.13 6.65 5.49
C GLY A 325 -28.77 5.73 6.68
N PRO A 326 -29.69 5.53 7.65
CA PRO A 326 -29.40 4.81 8.89
C PRO A 326 -29.07 3.32 8.68
N LEU A 327 -29.83 2.62 7.82
CA LEU A 327 -29.60 1.21 7.52
C LEU A 327 -28.28 1.01 6.76
N GLY A 328 -28.02 1.81 5.72
CA GLY A 328 -26.76 1.75 4.96
C GLY A 328 -25.56 2.11 5.84
N GLY A 329 -25.72 3.06 6.76
CA GLY A 329 -24.71 3.38 7.77
C GLY A 329 -24.40 2.22 8.72
N ALA A 330 -25.44 1.53 9.22
CA ALA A 330 -25.27 0.35 10.06
C ALA A 330 -24.58 -0.80 9.31
N VAL A 331 -24.98 -1.06 8.06
CA VAL A 331 -24.33 -2.05 7.18
C VAL A 331 -22.86 -1.71 6.98
N MET A 332 -22.55 -0.44 6.68
CA MET A 332 -21.19 0.01 6.46
C MET A 332 -20.31 -0.17 7.71
N LEU A 333 -20.82 0.22 8.89
CA LEU A 333 -20.11 0.06 10.17
C LEU A 333 -19.83 -1.41 10.49
N LEU A 334 -20.86 -2.25 10.48
CA LEU A 334 -20.73 -3.66 10.85
C LEU A 334 -19.95 -4.44 9.79
N GLY A 335 -20.31 -4.28 8.52
CA GLY A 335 -19.72 -5.00 7.40
C GLY A 335 -18.24 -4.68 7.21
N CYS A 336 -17.85 -3.41 7.25
CA CYS A 336 -16.43 -3.03 7.16
C CYS A 336 -15.64 -3.52 8.38
N THR A 337 -16.22 -3.43 9.58
CA THR A 337 -15.57 -3.94 10.80
C THR A 337 -15.34 -5.45 10.70
N VAL A 338 -16.35 -6.23 10.31
CA VAL A 338 -16.21 -7.68 10.08
C VAL A 338 -15.17 -7.97 8.99
N ALA A 339 -15.20 -7.24 7.87
CA ALA A 339 -14.22 -7.39 6.80
C ALA A 339 -12.78 -7.17 7.28
N VAL A 340 -12.55 -6.10 8.05
CA VAL A 340 -11.23 -5.79 8.63
C VAL A 340 -10.84 -6.81 9.67
N LEU A 341 -11.75 -7.25 10.55
CA LEU A 341 -11.45 -8.28 11.55
C LEU A 341 -11.10 -9.62 10.90
N ARG A 342 -11.80 -10.03 9.83
CA ARG A 342 -11.44 -11.22 9.04
C ARG A 342 -10.05 -11.11 8.43
N ARG A 343 -9.65 -9.90 8.00
CA ARG A 343 -8.31 -9.61 7.49
C ARG A 343 -7.25 -9.58 8.60
N ALA A 344 -7.56 -8.97 9.74
CA ALA A 344 -6.66 -8.78 10.87
C ALA A 344 -6.34 -10.09 11.61
N THR A 345 -7.27 -11.05 11.56
CA THR A 345 -7.16 -12.37 12.18
C THR A 345 -6.73 -13.46 11.18
N ARG A 346 -6.21 -13.06 10.02
CA ARG A 346 -5.70 -14.03 9.03
C ARG A 346 -4.52 -14.82 9.63
N PRO A 347 -4.37 -16.11 9.29
CA PRO A 347 -3.16 -16.84 9.62
C PRO A 347 -1.93 -16.20 8.96
N PRO A 348 -0.72 -16.44 9.48
CA PRO A 348 0.52 -16.00 8.84
C PRO A 348 0.55 -16.39 7.36
N LEU A 349 1.03 -15.48 6.51
CA LEU A 349 1.07 -15.73 5.08
C LEU A 349 1.98 -16.94 4.78
N PRO A 350 1.49 -17.95 4.03
CA PRO A 350 2.26 -19.14 3.72
C PRO A 350 3.19 -18.83 2.54
N PHE A 351 4.27 -18.09 2.80
CA PHE A 351 5.23 -17.69 1.76
C PHE A 351 5.86 -18.90 1.04
N ASP A 352 5.88 -20.06 1.70
CA ASP A 352 6.39 -21.33 1.16
C ASP A 352 5.28 -22.22 0.56
N ALA A 353 4.07 -21.68 0.32
CA ALA A 353 2.98 -22.45 -0.28
C ALA A 353 3.33 -22.92 -1.71
N PRO A 354 2.86 -24.10 -2.13
CA PRO A 354 3.09 -24.58 -3.49
C PRO A 354 2.51 -23.59 -4.51
N VAL A 355 3.33 -23.28 -5.51
CA VAL A 355 2.95 -22.44 -6.65
C VAL A 355 2.21 -23.34 -7.64
N ALA A 356 0.95 -23.02 -7.90
CA ALA A 356 0.21 -23.60 -9.00
C ALA A 356 0.59 -22.86 -10.29
N ILE A 357 0.94 -23.61 -11.32
CA ILE A 357 1.15 -23.07 -12.66
C ILE A 357 -0.07 -23.52 -13.46
N ASP A 358 -0.89 -22.57 -13.87
CA ASP A 358 -1.97 -22.87 -14.81
C ASP A 358 -1.34 -23.15 -16.18
N SER A 359 -1.15 -24.42 -16.49
CA SER A 359 -0.53 -24.87 -17.74
C SER A 359 -1.49 -24.85 -18.94
N VAL A 360 -2.78 -24.58 -18.74
CA VAL A 360 -3.82 -24.81 -19.74
C VAL A 360 -4.36 -23.50 -20.33
N MET A 361 -4.42 -22.42 -19.56
CA MET A 361 -5.02 -21.15 -20.02
C MET A 361 -4.05 -19.95 -20.01
N THR A 362 -3.21 -19.79 -18.99
CA THR A 362 -2.49 -18.51 -18.79
C THR A 362 -0.98 -18.60 -18.57
N GLY A 363 -0.44 -19.81 -18.32
CA GLY A 363 0.96 -19.97 -17.89
C GLY A 363 1.28 -19.28 -16.57
N ALA A 364 0.28 -18.73 -15.87
CA ALA A 364 0.48 -17.89 -14.71
C ALA A 364 0.83 -18.75 -13.49
N ALA A 365 1.92 -18.39 -12.83
CA ALA A 365 2.31 -18.92 -11.54
C ALA A 365 1.57 -18.17 -10.44
N PHE A 366 0.68 -18.84 -9.72
CA PHE A 366 -0.05 -18.27 -8.58
C PHE A 366 -0.05 -19.22 -7.38
N GLN A 367 -0.12 -18.68 -6.16
CA GLN A 367 -0.20 -19.47 -4.93
C GLN A 367 -1.63 -19.39 -4.37
N PRO A 368 -2.48 -20.43 -4.54
CA PRO A 368 -3.91 -20.35 -4.18
C PRO A 368 -4.15 -20.02 -2.71
N ALA A 369 -3.40 -20.62 -1.80
CA ALA A 369 -3.52 -20.38 -0.36
C ALA A 369 -3.18 -18.93 0.01
N LEU A 370 -2.22 -18.35 -0.71
CA LEU A 370 -1.76 -16.99 -0.53
C LEU A 370 -2.79 -15.99 -1.09
N PHE A 371 -3.35 -16.27 -2.27
CA PHE A 371 -4.46 -15.52 -2.85
C PHE A 371 -5.72 -15.54 -1.97
N ALA A 372 -6.08 -16.71 -1.42
CA ALA A 372 -7.21 -16.82 -0.49
C ALA A 372 -6.99 -16.01 0.80
N ALA A 373 -5.77 -16.00 1.33
CA ALA A 373 -5.40 -15.15 2.47
C ALA A 373 -5.48 -13.64 2.13
N GLN A 374 -5.26 -13.28 0.86
CA GLN A 374 -5.37 -11.91 0.37
C GLN A 374 -6.83 -11.45 0.21
N LEU A 375 -7.69 -12.29 -0.37
CA LEU A 375 -9.11 -11.97 -0.55
C LEU A 375 -9.89 -11.96 0.77
N ARG A 376 -9.31 -12.48 1.85
CA ARG A 376 -9.93 -12.52 3.17
C ARG A 376 -10.28 -11.11 3.65
N GLY A 377 -11.58 -10.84 3.75
CA GLY A 377 -12.13 -9.54 4.10
C GLY A 377 -12.52 -8.67 2.90
N LEU A 378 -11.81 -8.76 1.77
CA LEU A 378 -12.09 -7.93 0.58
C LEU A 378 -13.50 -8.22 0.02
N VAL A 379 -13.87 -9.49 -0.14
CA VAL A 379 -15.22 -9.87 -0.61
C VAL A 379 -16.29 -9.32 0.33
N ALA A 380 -16.05 -9.37 1.65
CA ALA A 380 -16.98 -8.81 2.62
C ALA A 380 -17.09 -7.28 2.50
N ALA A 381 -15.98 -6.57 2.24
CA ALA A 381 -15.99 -5.13 2.01
C ALA A 381 -16.74 -4.74 0.72
N VAL A 382 -16.56 -5.51 -0.36
CA VAL A 382 -17.30 -5.31 -1.62
C VAL A 382 -18.80 -5.52 -1.40
N VAL A 383 -19.19 -6.65 -0.81
CA VAL A 383 -20.60 -6.95 -0.50
C VAL A 383 -21.20 -5.88 0.43
N THR A 384 -20.43 -5.42 1.42
CA THR A 384 -20.85 -4.32 2.31
C THR A 384 -21.12 -3.05 1.53
N GLY A 385 -20.24 -2.68 0.60
CA GLY A 385 -20.41 -1.49 -0.25
C GLY A 385 -21.64 -1.60 -1.18
N LEU A 386 -21.92 -2.80 -1.70
CA LEU A 386 -23.10 -3.03 -2.54
C LEU A 386 -24.41 -2.96 -1.74
N LEU A 387 -24.47 -3.61 -0.57
CA LEU A 387 -25.65 -3.59 0.33
C LEU A 387 -25.89 -2.19 0.91
N ALA A 388 -24.83 -1.50 1.37
CA ALA A 388 -24.95 -0.14 1.92
C ALA A 388 -25.42 0.87 0.86
N GLY A 389 -25.14 0.61 -0.42
CA GLY A 389 -25.60 1.41 -1.55
C GLY A 389 -26.97 1.01 -2.11
N GLY A 390 -27.64 -0.02 -1.55
CA GLY A 390 -28.93 -0.52 -2.03
C GLY A 390 -28.90 -1.18 -3.40
N VAL A 391 -27.74 -1.71 -3.81
CA VAL A 391 -27.53 -2.35 -5.13
C VAL A 391 -27.88 -3.85 -5.09
N LEU A 392 -27.71 -4.45 -3.91
CA LEU A 392 -28.14 -5.81 -3.54
C LEU A 392 -29.18 -5.66 -2.43
#